data_AF-A0A0A8TNT7-F1
#
_entry.id   AF-A0A0A8TNT7-F1
#
_cell.length_a   1.000
_cell.length_b   1.000
_cell.length_c   1.000
_cell.angle_alpha   90.00
_cell.angle_beta   90.00
_cell.angle_gamma   90.00
#
_symmetry.space_group_name_H-M   'P 1'
#
loop_
_entity.id
_entity.type
_entity.pdbx_description
1 polymer ?
#
loop_
_entity_poly.entity_id
_entity_poly.type
_entity_poly.pdbx_seq_one_letter_code
_entity_poly.pdbx_strand_id
1 'polypeptide(L)'
;MLSAQQQVFIQALEDLDLAQVKRLLADGFDPNFMEPEKGPAVSIWSDGLFKWWEKICDAYEAGQPLSAEQKAQDLQPHLDILNALIDAKANFYLWDAEECYGPLWDAASAACVPVIQKLLDHKVDPNTKDDEGKTILSSISDLFFDCEFDQIDWSQALPEEKESLELLRSRGAKMSKELP
;
A
#
# COMPACT_ATOMS: atom_id res chain seq x y z
N MET A 1 -11.68 -12.94 -18.92
CA MET A 1 -11.25 -11.87 -19.84
C MET A 1 -11.86 -10.57 -19.38
N LEU A 2 -11.04 -9.53 -19.23
CA LEU A 2 -11.51 -8.20 -18.82
C LEU A 2 -12.35 -7.55 -19.91
N SER A 3 -13.31 -6.72 -19.51
CA SER A 3 -14.01 -5.82 -20.41
C SER A 3 -13.10 -4.67 -20.88
N ALA A 4 -13.46 -4.01 -21.98
CA ALA A 4 -12.72 -2.84 -22.46
C ALA A 4 -12.67 -1.72 -21.40
N GLN A 5 -13.74 -1.52 -20.62
CA GLN A 5 -13.74 -0.52 -19.53
C GLN A 5 -12.79 -0.91 -18.40
N GLN A 6 -12.74 -2.19 -18.02
CA GLN A 6 -11.79 -2.68 -17.02
C GLN A 6 -10.34 -2.52 -17.46
N GLN A 7 -10.02 -2.80 -18.73
CA GLN A 7 -8.68 -2.57 -19.27
C GLN A 7 -8.28 -1.10 -19.24
N VAL A 8 -9.18 -0.19 -19.63
CA VAL A 8 -8.92 1.26 -19.55
C VAL A 8 -8.79 1.71 -18.09
N PHE A 9 -9.54 1.10 -17.17
CA PHE A 9 -9.41 1.39 -15.73
C PHE A 9 -8.04 0.99 -15.19
N ILE A 10 -7.58 -0.22 -15.50
CA ILE A 10 -6.24 -0.69 -15.12
C ILE A 10 -5.16 0.25 -15.64
N GLN A 11 -5.19 0.59 -16.93
CA GLN A 11 -4.22 1.50 -17.51
C GLN A 11 -4.23 2.87 -16.81
N ALA A 12 -5.41 3.38 -16.46
CA ALA A 12 -5.53 4.66 -15.76
C ALA A 12 -4.95 4.62 -14.33
N LEU A 13 -5.01 3.48 -13.64
CA LEU A 13 -4.36 3.31 -12.35
C LEU A 13 -2.83 3.30 -12.51
N GLU A 14 -2.30 2.57 -13.49
CA GLU A 14 -0.86 2.47 -13.75
C GLU A 14 -0.24 3.81 -14.18
N ASP A 15 -0.97 4.60 -14.97
CA ASP A 15 -0.55 5.92 -15.44
C ASP A 15 -0.81 7.03 -14.40
N LEU A 16 -1.42 6.70 -13.26
CA LEU A 16 -1.91 7.65 -12.26
C LEU A 16 -2.83 8.74 -12.85
N ASP A 17 -3.62 8.40 -13.87
CA ASP A 17 -4.57 9.30 -14.52
C ASP A 17 -5.85 9.42 -13.68
N LEU A 18 -5.79 10.31 -12.69
CA LEU A 18 -6.90 10.62 -11.80
C LEU A 18 -8.19 11.01 -12.57
N ALA A 19 -8.06 11.75 -13.68
CA ALA A 19 -9.22 12.21 -14.43
C ALA A 19 -9.95 11.02 -15.08
N GLN A 20 -9.18 10.10 -15.66
CA GLN A 20 -9.71 8.89 -16.26
C GLN A 20 -10.25 7.90 -15.23
N VAL A 21 -9.58 7.75 -14.07
CA VAL A 21 -10.08 6.97 -12.93
C VAL A 21 -11.44 7.52 -12.48
N LYS A 22 -11.54 8.83 -12.16
CA LYS A 22 -12.80 9.44 -11.72
C LYS A 22 -13.90 9.35 -12.77
N ARG A 23 -13.56 9.50 -14.05
CA ARG A 23 -14.52 9.37 -15.16
C ARG A 23 -15.09 7.95 -15.24
N LEU A 24 -14.27 6.93 -15.00
CA LEU A 24 -14.74 5.54 -15.03
C LEU A 24 -15.54 5.19 -13.79
N LEU A 25 -15.10 5.61 -12.60
CA LEU A 25 -15.84 5.38 -11.35
C LEU A 25 -17.19 6.11 -11.32
N ALA A 26 -17.34 7.18 -12.11
CA ALA A 26 -18.64 7.79 -12.36
C ALA A 26 -19.59 6.81 -13.07
N ASP A 27 -20.90 6.98 -12.90
CA ASP A 27 -21.93 6.16 -13.54
C ASP A 27 -22.01 4.68 -13.09
N GLY A 28 -21.37 4.31 -11.97
CA GLY A 28 -21.60 3.03 -11.29
C GLY A 28 -20.71 1.88 -11.77
N PHE A 29 -19.58 2.17 -12.39
CA PHE A 29 -18.53 1.18 -12.63
C PHE A 29 -18.04 0.59 -11.31
N ASP A 30 -18.01 -0.74 -11.23
CA ASP A 30 -17.53 -1.47 -10.06
C ASP A 30 -16.01 -1.70 -10.17
N PRO A 31 -15.18 -1.08 -9.31
CA PRO A 31 -13.74 -1.29 -9.32
C PRO A 31 -13.33 -2.66 -8.74
N ASN A 32 -14.27 -3.45 -8.22
CA ASN A 32 -13.98 -4.72 -7.53
C ASN A 32 -13.90 -5.89 -8.52
N PHE A 33 -12.84 -5.92 -9.32
CA PHE A 33 -12.56 -7.01 -10.26
C PHE A 33 -11.11 -7.46 -10.20
N MET A 34 -10.87 -8.66 -10.74
CA MET A 34 -9.55 -9.29 -10.83
C MET A 34 -9.01 -9.20 -12.26
N GLU A 35 -7.80 -8.67 -12.38
CA GLU A 35 -6.91 -8.84 -13.52
C GLU A 35 -6.26 -10.25 -13.40
N PRO A 36 -6.37 -11.14 -14.40
CA PRO A 36 -5.91 -12.53 -14.26
C PRO A 36 -4.42 -12.75 -13.94
N GLU A 37 -3.54 -11.81 -14.26
CA GLU A 37 -2.09 -11.89 -14.03
C GLU A 37 -1.61 -10.96 -12.91
N LYS A 38 -2.35 -9.88 -12.64
CA LYS A 38 -1.96 -8.83 -11.66
C LYS A 38 -2.84 -8.77 -10.42
N GLY A 39 -3.85 -9.63 -10.31
CA GLY A 39 -4.72 -9.69 -9.15
C GLY A 39 -5.79 -8.58 -9.09
N PRO A 40 -6.26 -8.19 -7.90
CA PRO A 40 -7.30 -7.18 -7.72
C PRO A 40 -6.92 -5.83 -8.34
N ALA A 41 -7.88 -5.14 -8.95
CA ALA A 41 -7.62 -3.81 -9.52
C ALA A 41 -7.06 -2.81 -8.49
N VAL A 42 -7.45 -2.93 -7.22
CA VAL A 42 -6.92 -2.10 -6.14
C VAL A 42 -5.44 -2.38 -5.84
N SER A 43 -4.97 -3.63 -6.02
CA SER A 43 -3.57 -4.01 -5.82
C SER A 43 -2.67 -3.44 -6.92
N ILE A 44 -3.17 -3.34 -8.15
CA ILE A 44 -2.46 -2.68 -9.26
C ILE A 44 -2.18 -1.20 -8.96
N TRP A 45 -3.10 -0.53 -8.25
CA TRP A 45 -2.86 0.83 -7.79
C TRP A 45 -1.79 0.89 -6.69
N SER A 46 -1.84 0.00 -5.70
CA SER A 46 -0.91 0.02 -4.57
C SER A 46 0.51 -0.42 -4.96
N ASP A 47 0.67 -1.26 -5.99
CA ASP A 47 1.97 -1.60 -6.59
C ASP A 47 2.75 -0.35 -7.04
N GLY A 48 2.03 0.67 -7.51
CA GLY A 48 2.63 1.95 -7.86
C GLY A 48 3.35 2.66 -6.70
N LEU A 49 3.03 2.33 -5.44
CA LEU A 49 3.70 2.90 -4.27
C LEU A 49 5.17 2.46 -4.17
N PHE A 50 5.53 1.29 -4.71
CA PHE A 50 6.92 0.84 -4.72
C PHE A 50 7.82 1.74 -5.56
N LYS A 51 7.32 2.28 -6.68
CA LYS A 51 8.07 3.27 -7.49
C LYS A 51 8.30 4.57 -6.72
N TRP A 52 7.31 4.99 -5.92
CA TRP A 52 7.47 6.15 -5.04
C TRP A 52 8.50 5.88 -3.94
N TRP A 53 8.49 4.69 -3.36
CA TRP A 53 9.43 4.29 -2.31
C TRP A 53 10.86 4.10 -2.83
N GLU A 54 11.07 3.42 -3.96
CA GLU A 54 12.37 3.29 -4.63
C GLU A 54 13.03 4.65 -4.83
N LYS A 55 12.27 5.64 -5.31
CA LYS A 55 12.78 7.01 -5.48
C LYS A 55 13.29 7.63 -4.18
N ILE A 56 12.66 7.33 -3.05
CA ILE A 56 13.08 7.83 -1.73
C ILE A 56 14.34 7.08 -1.27
N CYS A 57 14.37 5.75 -1.40
CA CYS A 57 15.55 4.94 -1.08
C CYS A 57 16.78 5.38 -1.90
N ASP A 58 16.64 5.51 -3.22
CA ASP A 58 17.70 6.00 -4.12
C ASP A 58 18.23 7.37 -3.68
N ALA A 59 17.34 8.26 -3.25
CA ALA A 59 17.71 9.58 -2.77
C ALA A 59 18.51 9.53 -1.45
N TYR A 60 18.15 8.64 -0.53
CA TYR A 60 18.94 8.38 0.68
C TYR A 60 20.31 7.79 0.35
N GLU A 61 20.38 6.78 -0.52
CA GLU A 61 21.62 6.14 -0.96
C GLU A 61 22.57 7.13 -1.66
N ALA A 62 22.01 8.06 -2.44
CA ALA A 62 22.76 9.14 -3.07
C ALA A 62 23.21 10.26 -2.10
N GLY A 63 22.83 10.18 -0.82
CA GLY A 63 23.11 11.22 0.19
C GLY A 63 22.34 12.52 -0.03
N GLN A 64 21.22 12.47 -0.76
CA GLN A 64 20.37 13.61 -1.12
C GLN A 64 18.90 13.32 -0.80
N PRO A 65 18.54 13.06 0.46
CA PRO A 65 17.18 12.68 0.83
C PRO A 65 16.18 13.76 0.42
N LEU A 66 15.02 13.33 -0.09
CA LEU A 66 13.94 14.21 -0.51
C LEU A 66 13.33 14.95 0.70
N SER A 67 12.94 16.20 0.50
CA SER A 67 12.19 16.95 1.51
C SER A 67 10.80 16.35 1.73
N ALA A 68 10.18 16.67 2.88
CA ALA A 68 8.81 16.25 3.16
C ALA A 68 7.82 16.75 2.08
N GLU A 69 8.02 17.96 1.57
CA GLU A 69 7.20 18.56 0.51
C GLU A 69 7.37 17.83 -0.82
N GLN A 70 8.61 17.44 -1.19
CA GLN A 70 8.85 16.68 -2.42
C GLN A 70 8.19 15.30 -2.35
N LYS A 71 8.37 14.58 -1.23
CA LYS A 71 7.72 13.28 -0.98
C LYS A 71 6.20 13.40 -1.07
N ALA A 72 5.61 14.42 -0.43
CA ALA A 72 4.18 14.66 -0.46
C ALA A 72 3.67 15.02 -1.87
N GLN A 73 4.40 15.85 -2.60
CA GLN A 73 4.05 16.23 -3.98
C GLN A 73 4.05 15.01 -4.91
N ASP A 74 5.08 14.17 -4.82
CA ASP A 74 5.20 12.95 -5.63
C ASP A 74 4.12 11.92 -5.27
N LEU A 75 3.69 11.87 -4.01
CA LEU A 75 2.66 10.94 -3.53
C LEU A 75 1.23 11.39 -3.85
N GLN A 76 1.02 12.69 -4.10
CA GLN A 76 -0.32 13.28 -4.23
C GLN A 76 -1.22 12.54 -5.25
N PRO A 77 -0.75 12.13 -6.44
CA PRO A 77 -1.58 11.38 -7.39
C PRO A 77 -2.09 10.06 -6.82
N HIS A 78 -1.26 9.33 -6.05
CA HIS A 78 -1.68 8.10 -5.38
C HIS A 78 -2.76 8.37 -4.33
N LEU A 79 -2.61 9.43 -3.54
CA LEU A 79 -3.60 9.79 -2.51
C LEU A 79 -4.94 10.20 -3.13
N ASP A 80 -4.91 10.90 -4.26
CA ASP A 80 -6.13 11.31 -4.95
C ASP A 80 -6.87 10.12 -5.56
N ILE A 81 -6.14 9.15 -6.13
CA ILE A 81 -6.72 7.90 -6.62
C ILE A 81 -7.25 7.05 -5.46
N LEU A 82 -6.51 6.91 -4.36
CA LEU A 82 -6.98 6.21 -3.16
C LEU A 82 -8.31 6.77 -2.67
N ASN A 83 -8.43 8.10 -2.59
CA ASN A 83 -9.69 8.74 -2.18
C ASN A 83 -10.82 8.39 -3.15
N ALA A 84 -10.56 8.42 -4.47
CA ALA A 84 -11.57 8.06 -5.47
C ALA A 84 -11.99 6.58 -5.36
N LEU A 85 -11.05 5.67 -5.12
CA LEU A 85 -11.30 4.25 -4.89
C LEU A 85 -12.14 4.02 -3.62
N ILE A 86 -11.80 4.71 -2.53
CA ILE A 86 -12.59 4.69 -1.28
C ILE A 86 -14.02 5.17 -1.53
N ASP A 87 -14.20 6.30 -2.22
CA ASP A 87 -15.51 6.86 -2.54
C ASP A 87 -16.35 5.90 -3.40
N ALA A 88 -15.69 5.17 -4.31
CA ALA A 88 -16.30 4.14 -5.15
C ALA A 88 -16.49 2.79 -4.44
N LYS A 89 -16.17 2.69 -3.15
CA LYS A 89 -16.27 1.45 -2.36
C LYS A 89 -15.44 0.30 -2.94
N ALA A 90 -14.24 0.61 -3.41
CA ALA A 90 -13.24 -0.41 -3.70
C ALA A 90 -12.98 -1.26 -2.45
N ASN A 91 -12.79 -2.55 -2.67
CA ASN A 91 -12.63 -3.53 -1.61
C ASN A 91 -11.14 -3.73 -1.34
N PHE A 92 -10.65 -3.04 -0.31
CA PHE A 92 -9.27 -3.13 0.19
C PHE A 92 -8.97 -4.42 0.96
N TYR A 93 -9.94 -5.33 1.06
CA TYR A 93 -9.78 -6.68 1.62
C TYR A 93 -9.71 -7.74 0.51
N LEU A 94 -9.73 -7.36 -0.77
CA LEU A 94 -9.45 -8.29 -1.86
C LEU A 94 -7.93 -8.44 -1.95
N TRP A 95 -7.47 -9.63 -1.63
CA TRP A 95 -6.14 -10.16 -1.90
C TRP A 95 -6.23 -11.06 -3.13
N ASP A 96 -5.12 -11.18 -3.85
CA ASP A 96 -5.02 -12.18 -4.89
C ASP A 96 -5.07 -13.60 -4.30
N ALA A 97 -5.53 -14.57 -5.10
CA ALA A 97 -5.49 -15.97 -4.71
C ALA A 97 -4.07 -16.55 -4.78
N GLU A 98 -3.16 -15.92 -5.53
CA GLU A 98 -1.74 -16.30 -5.60
C GLU A 98 -0.88 -15.47 -4.63
N GLU A 99 -1.22 -14.20 -4.40
CA GLU A 99 -0.55 -13.33 -3.41
C GLU A 99 -1.48 -12.91 -2.26
N CYS A 100 -1.17 -13.33 -1.03
CA CYS A 100 -1.92 -12.96 0.19
C CYS A 100 -1.71 -11.49 0.62
N TYR A 101 -1.14 -10.67 -0.24
CA TYR A 101 -0.83 -9.27 0.02
C TYR A 101 -1.95 -8.37 -0.50
N GLY A 102 -2.18 -7.26 0.20
CA GLY A 102 -3.21 -6.29 -0.15
C GLY A 102 -2.71 -4.86 0.07
N PRO A 103 -3.54 -3.84 -0.24
CA PRO A 103 -3.08 -2.46 -0.30
C PRO A 103 -2.44 -1.91 0.98
N LEU A 104 -2.85 -2.40 2.16
CA LEU A 104 -2.21 -2.00 3.43
C LEU A 104 -0.82 -2.62 3.60
N TRP A 105 -0.62 -3.82 3.09
CA TRP A 105 0.66 -4.51 3.09
C TRP A 105 1.64 -3.84 2.14
N ASP A 106 1.21 -3.54 0.91
CA ASP A 106 2.02 -2.82 -0.08
C ASP A 106 2.43 -1.44 0.45
N ALA A 107 1.48 -0.71 1.04
CA ALA A 107 1.77 0.58 1.65
C ALA A 107 2.77 0.47 2.82
N ALA A 108 2.71 -0.60 3.61
CA ALA A 108 3.66 -0.84 4.70
C ALA A 108 5.05 -1.21 4.18
N SER A 109 5.12 -2.08 3.16
CA SER A 109 6.35 -2.49 2.48
C SER A 109 7.02 -1.32 1.72
N ALA A 110 6.22 -0.38 1.22
CA ALA A 110 6.68 0.87 0.61
C ALA A 110 6.92 2.00 1.63
N ALA A 111 6.90 1.70 2.94
CA ALA A 111 7.02 2.67 4.03
C ALA A 111 6.16 3.94 3.87
N CYS A 112 4.97 3.78 3.27
CA CYS A 112 4.12 4.88 2.83
C CYS A 112 3.12 5.28 3.93
N VAL A 113 3.64 5.97 4.96
CA VAL A 113 2.87 6.43 6.13
C VAL A 113 1.51 7.07 5.78
N PRO A 114 1.40 8.00 4.80
CA PRO A 114 0.12 8.63 4.49
C PRO A 114 -0.94 7.67 3.95
N VAL A 115 -0.53 6.63 3.19
CA VAL A 115 -1.45 5.62 2.66
C VAL A 115 -1.84 4.63 3.76
N ILE A 116 -0.88 4.17 4.58
CA ILE A 116 -1.14 3.33 5.76
C ILE A 116 -2.20 4.00 6.64
N GLN A 117 -2.02 5.29 6.97
CA GLN A 117 -2.97 6.05 7.79
C GLN A 117 -4.37 6.03 7.17
N LYS A 118 -4.51 6.31 5.87
CA LYS A 118 -5.80 6.34 5.18
C LYS A 118 -6.49 4.99 5.16
N LEU A 119 -5.76 3.90 4.90
CA LEU A 119 -6.32 2.55 4.87
C LEU A 119 -6.77 2.10 6.27
N LEU A 120 -6.01 2.41 7.31
CA LEU A 120 -6.39 2.14 8.70
C LEU A 120 -7.59 3.00 9.14
N ASP A 121 -7.67 4.25 8.70
CA ASP A 121 -8.85 5.10 8.92
C ASP A 121 -10.09 4.54 8.21
N HIS A 122 -9.88 3.93 7.03
CA HIS A 122 -10.88 3.15 6.30
C HIS A 122 -11.15 1.75 6.90
N LYS A 123 -10.55 1.41 8.05
CA LYS A 123 -10.78 0.16 8.81
C LYS A 123 -10.28 -1.11 8.12
N VAL A 124 -9.29 -1.01 7.24
CA VAL A 124 -8.55 -2.19 6.79
C VAL A 124 -7.89 -2.83 8.02
N ASP A 125 -8.07 -4.14 8.20
CA ASP A 125 -7.56 -4.86 9.37
C ASP A 125 -6.04 -5.04 9.25
N PRO A 126 -5.22 -4.51 10.17
CA PRO A 126 -3.77 -4.68 10.11
C PRO A 126 -3.28 -6.05 10.56
N ASN A 127 -4.16 -6.93 11.06
CA ASN A 127 -3.80 -8.23 11.63
C ASN A 127 -4.10 -9.42 10.71
N THR A 128 -4.34 -9.16 9.43
CA THR A 128 -4.45 -10.22 8.44
C THR A 128 -3.10 -10.91 8.28
N LYS A 129 -3.16 -12.21 7.97
CA LYS A 129 -1.98 -13.07 7.86
C LYS A 129 -1.72 -13.40 6.39
N ASP A 130 -0.46 -13.46 6.00
CA ASP A 130 -0.03 -14.05 4.72
C ASP A 130 -0.09 -15.59 4.75
N ASP A 131 0.38 -16.22 3.69
CA ASP A 131 0.45 -17.68 3.51
C ASP A 131 1.45 -18.36 4.45
N GLU A 132 2.48 -17.63 4.90
CA GLU A 132 3.40 -18.05 5.97
C GLU A 132 2.81 -17.88 7.37
N GLY A 133 1.61 -17.31 7.48
CA GLY A 133 0.95 -17.02 8.75
C GLY A 133 1.53 -15.80 9.47
N LYS A 134 2.34 -14.98 8.79
CA LYS A 134 2.87 -13.73 9.32
C LYS A 134 1.82 -12.63 9.20
N THR A 135 1.68 -11.81 10.23
CA THR A 135 0.93 -10.55 10.17
C THR A 135 1.70 -9.49 9.39
N ILE A 136 1.03 -8.40 8.96
CA ILE A 136 1.70 -7.24 8.35
C ILE A 136 2.87 -6.76 9.22
N LEU A 137 2.67 -6.60 10.53
CA LEU A 137 3.72 -6.09 11.41
C LEU A 137 4.92 -7.05 11.49
N SER A 138 4.68 -8.36 11.57
CA SER A 138 5.76 -9.36 11.57
C SER A 138 6.48 -9.41 10.23
N SER A 139 5.76 -9.48 9.12
CA SER A 139 6.36 -9.64 7.80
C SER A 139 7.17 -8.41 7.39
N ILE A 140 6.66 -7.19 7.63
CA ILE A 140 7.42 -5.98 7.28
C ILE A 140 8.62 -5.76 8.21
N SER A 141 8.54 -6.15 9.49
CA SER A 141 9.71 -6.11 10.39
C SER A 141 10.82 -7.06 9.93
N ASP A 142 10.44 -8.28 9.52
CA ASP A 142 11.33 -9.29 8.97
C ASP A 142 11.94 -8.83 7.63
N LEU A 143 11.11 -8.27 6.73
CA LEU A 143 11.52 -7.74 5.44
C LEU A 143 12.56 -6.61 5.56
N PHE A 144 12.32 -5.63 6.42
CA PHE A 144 13.20 -4.47 6.55
C PHE A 144 14.44 -4.74 7.41
N PHE A 145 14.31 -5.57 8.44
CA PHE A 145 15.32 -5.65 9.51
C PHE A 145 15.74 -7.08 9.91
N ASP A 146 15.22 -8.12 9.26
CA ASP A 146 15.49 -9.54 9.59
C ASP A 146 15.29 -9.85 11.09
N CYS A 147 14.28 -9.19 11.70
CA CYS A 147 13.97 -9.35 13.11
C CYS A 147 12.50 -8.98 13.45
N GLU A 148 12.12 -9.27 14.69
CA GLU A 148 10.82 -8.92 15.24
C GLU A 148 10.73 -7.42 15.57
N PHE A 149 9.55 -6.81 15.46
CA PHE A 149 9.30 -5.39 15.77
C PHE A 149 9.93 -4.92 17.09
N ASP A 150 9.81 -5.72 18.16
CA ASP A 150 10.33 -5.36 19.50
C ASP A 150 11.88 -5.40 19.59
N GLN A 151 12.56 -5.90 18.55
CA GLN A 151 14.01 -6.10 18.48
C GLN A 151 14.69 -5.13 17.51
N ILE A 152 13.92 -4.34 16.75
CA ILE A 152 14.45 -3.43 15.73
C ILE A 152 15.39 -2.39 16.36
N ASP A 153 16.61 -2.29 15.81
CA ASP A 153 17.50 -1.17 16.07
C ASP A 153 17.15 0.02 15.17
N TRP A 154 16.30 0.90 15.71
CA TRP A 154 15.85 2.10 15.01
C TRP A 154 16.96 3.11 14.66
N SER A 155 18.20 2.92 15.13
CA SER A 155 19.31 3.80 14.74
C SER A 155 19.77 3.63 13.29
N GLN A 156 19.41 2.50 12.67
CA GLN A 156 19.76 2.16 11.28
C GLN A 156 18.57 2.28 10.31
N ALA A 157 17.37 2.55 10.82
CA ALA A 157 16.15 2.64 10.02
C ALA A 157 16.00 4.01 9.35
N LEU A 158 15.40 4.02 8.16
CA LEU A 158 14.90 5.26 7.58
C LEU A 158 13.72 5.78 8.42
N PRO A 159 13.53 7.12 8.53
CA PRO A 159 12.41 7.70 9.25
C PRO A 159 11.05 7.13 8.82
N GLU A 160 10.86 6.91 7.52
CA GLU A 160 9.61 6.42 6.94
C GLU A 160 9.31 4.96 7.35
N GLU A 161 10.31 4.08 7.39
CA GLU A 161 10.15 2.68 7.82
C GLU A 161 9.74 2.63 9.28
N LYS A 162 10.41 3.42 10.12
CA LYS A 162 10.10 3.56 11.54
C LYS A 162 8.69 4.08 11.75
N GLU A 163 8.35 5.21 11.12
CA GLU A 163 7.03 5.81 11.25
C GLU A 163 5.93 4.86 10.77
N SER A 164 6.17 4.07 9.72
CA SER A 164 5.21 3.09 9.20
C SER A 164 4.93 1.97 10.19
N LEU A 165 5.97 1.34 10.75
CA LEU A 165 5.81 0.25 11.72
C LEU A 165 5.27 0.75 13.06
N GLU A 166 5.72 1.91 13.55
CA GLU A 166 5.18 2.54 14.76
C GLU A 166 3.71 2.93 14.57
N LEU A 167 3.33 3.45 13.39
CA LEU A 167 1.93 3.75 13.07
C LEU A 167 1.10 2.48 13.10
N LEU A 168 1.49 1.42 12.38
CA LEU A 168 0.79 0.13 12.40
C LEU A 168 0.59 -0.37 13.84
N ARG A 169 1.67 -0.41 14.63
CA ARG A 169 1.63 -0.83 16.04
C ARG A 169 0.66 0.03 16.86
N SER A 170 0.73 1.35 16.73
CA SER A 170 -0.15 2.28 17.45
C SER A 170 -1.63 2.15 17.06
N ARG A 171 -1.89 1.65 15.85
CA ARG A 171 -3.23 1.41 15.30
C ARG A 171 -3.72 -0.03 15.52
N GLY A 172 -3.02 -0.80 16.37
CA GLY A 172 -3.45 -2.12 16.82
C GLY A 172 -2.94 -3.28 15.97
N ALA A 173 -1.96 -3.05 15.10
CA ALA A 173 -1.23 -4.14 14.47
C ALA A 173 -0.44 -4.93 15.53
N LYS A 174 -0.49 -6.25 15.42
CA LYS A 174 0.17 -7.20 16.30
C LYS A 174 1.15 -8.02 15.51
N MET A 175 2.21 -8.45 16.17
CA MET A 175 3.09 -9.51 15.69
C MET A 175 2.33 -10.83 15.68
N SER A 176 2.75 -11.75 14.81
CA SER A 176 2.11 -13.06 14.66
C SER A 176 2.07 -13.84 15.97
N LYS A 177 3.12 -13.74 16.79
CA LYS A 177 3.23 -14.39 18.12
C LYS A 177 2.23 -13.86 19.16
N GLU A 178 1.63 -12.70 18.92
CA GLU A 178 0.64 -12.07 19.82
C GLU A 178 -0.80 -12.43 19.44
N LEU A 179 -0.99 -13.16 18.34
CA LEU A 179 -2.27 -13.66 17.87
C LEU A 179 -2.36 -15.18 18.10
N PRO A 180 -3.57 -15.69 18.38
CA PRO A 180 -3.80 -17.12 18.51
C PRO A 180 -3.61 -17.89 17.19
#